data_AF-M3G0C0-F1
#
_entry.id   AF-M3G0C0-F1
#
_cell.length_a   1.000
_cell.length_b   1.000
_cell.length_c   1.000
_cell.angle_alpha   90.00
_cell.angle_beta   90.00
_cell.angle_gamma   90.00
#
_symmetry.space_group_name_H-M   'P 1'
#
loop_
_entity.id
_entity.type
_entity.pdbx_description
1 polymer ?
#
loop_
_entity_poly.entity_id
_entity_poly.type
_entity_poly.pdbx_seq_one_letter_code
_entity_poly.pdbx_strand_id
1 'polypeptide(L)'
;MKNKWVVVANRSEAKIFEYKGSRKGLELLESIENPKGRMKNSELIPNSSGGKRAKAQRIAFDFDSVQEPKRKVAESFASQISDVISQGRKSNRF
;
A
#
# COMPACT_ATOMS: atom_id res chain seq x y z
N MET A 1 -6.93 -17.04 -24.85
CA MET A 1 -6.45 -17.75 -23.64
C MET A 1 -6.63 -16.80 -22.47
N LYS A 2 -7.06 -17.28 -21.29
CA LYS A 2 -7.28 -16.43 -20.13
C LYS A 2 -6.01 -16.43 -19.27
N ASN A 3 -5.21 -15.39 -19.36
CA ASN A 3 -4.02 -15.26 -18.52
C ASN A 3 -4.47 -15.03 -17.07
N LYS A 4 -3.86 -15.78 -16.14
CA LYS A 4 -4.12 -15.65 -14.70
C LYS A 4 -3.01 -14.81 -14.09
N TRP A 5 -3.36 -13.83 -13.27
CA TRP A 5 -2.37 -13.06 -12.53
C TRP A 5 -2.45 -13.35 -11.05
N VAL A 6 -1.30 -13.26 -10.40
CA VAL A 6 -1.16 -13.38 -8.95
C VAL A 6 -0.56 -12.07 -8.46
N VAL A 7 -1.22 -11.44 -7.50
CA VAL A 7 -0.74 -10.21 -6.88
C VAL A 7 -0.39 -10.53 -5.44
N VAL A 8 0.85 -10.26 -5.07
CA VAL A 8 1.36 -10.43 -3.70
C VAL A 8 1.68 -9.04 -3.17
N ALA A 9 0.90 -8.57 -2.19
CA ALA A 9 1.07 -7.26 -1.59
C ALA A 9 1.44 -7.38 -0.11
N ASN A 10 2.38 -6.54 0.31
CA ASN A 10 2.80 -6.32 1.69
C ASN A 10 2.76 -4.82 1.97
N ARG A 11 2.97 -4.41 3.23
CA ARG A 11 3.04 -3.00 3.63
C ARG A 11 4.05 -2.20 2.81
N SER A 12 5.16 -2.81 2.38
CA SER A 12 6.27 -2.10 1.75
C SER A 12 6.42 -2.31 0.26
N GLU A 13 5.78 -3.31 -0.31
CA GLU A 13 5.90 -3.63 -1.73
C GLU A 13 4.69 -4.45 -2.20
N ALA A 14 4.41 -4.40 -3.50
CA ALA A 14 3.50 -5.29 -4.19
C ALA A 14 4.15 -5.81 -5.45
N LYS A 15 4.00 -7.10 -5.71
CA LYS A 15 4.53 -7.77 -6.89
C LYS A 15 3.40 -8.41 -7.66
N ILE A 16 3.39 -8.18 -8.96
CA ILE A 16 2.40 -8.72 -9.89
C ILE A 16 3.09 -9.78 -10.73
N PHE A 17 2.51 -10.97 -10.74
CA PHE A 17 3.02 -12.12 -11.47
C PHE A 17 2.02 -12.60 -12.51
N GLU A 18 2.51 -13.07 -13.64
CA GLU A 18 1.75 -13.86 -14.59
C GLU A 18 1.92 -15.34 -14.29
N TYR A 19 0.81 -16.07 -14.22
CA TYR A 19 0.84 -17.52 -14.09
C TYR A 19 0.97 -18.17 -15.47
N LYS A 20 2.16 -18.71 -15.75
CA LYS A 20 2.50 -19.38 -17.01
C LYS A 20 2.16 -20.89 -17.02
N GLY A 21 1.54 -21.40 -15.95
CA GLY A 21 1.11 -22.80 -15.84
C GLY A 21 1.94 -23.61 -14.84
N SER A 22 1.43 -24.78 -14.43
CA SER A 22 1.98 -25.54 -13.29
C SER A 22 3.44 -26.00 -13.47
N ARG A 23 3.91 -26.14 -14.71
CA ARG A 23 5.31 -26.50 -15.02
C ARG A 23 6.23 -25.29 -15.18
N LYS A 24 5.69 -24.14 -15.58
CA LYS A 24 6.45 -22.91 -15.87
C LYS A 24 6.45 -21.94 -14.69
N GLY A 25 5.50 -22.08 -13.76
CA GLY A 25 5.42 -21.29 -12.54
C GLY A 25 4.85 -19.89 -12.74
N LEU A 26 5.41 -18.95 -11.98
CA LEU A 26 5.05 -17.54 -11.95
C LEU A 26 6.18 -16.71 -12.55
N GLU A 27 5.83 -15.78 -13.43
CA GLU A 27 6.75 -14.82 -14.02
C GLU A 27 6.47 -13.43 -13.44
N LEU A 28 7.48 -12.76 -12.90
CA LEU A 28 7.33 -11.41 -12.37
C LEU A 28 7.11 -10.43 -13.52
N LEU A 29 5.98 -9.74 -13.51
CA LEU A 29 5.65 -8.72 -14.50
C LEU A 29 6.07 -7.33 -14.01
N GLU A 30 5.73 -7.03 -12.76
CA GLU A 30 5.89 -5.69 -12.22
C GLU A 30 6.08 -5.73 -10.70
N SER A 31 6.88 -4.79 -10.19
CA SER A 31 7.11 -4.59 -8.77
C SER A 31 6.86 -3.13 -8.42
N ILE A 32 6.00 -2.89 -7.44
CA ILE A 32 5.58 -1.57 -6.96
C ILE A 32 6.08 -1.44 -5.53
N GLU A 33 6.88 -0.42 -5.26
CA GLU A 33 7.37 -0.14 -3.91
C GLU A 33 6.42 0.79 -3.14
N ASN A 34 6.28 0.55 -1.84
CA ASN A 34 5.59 1.45 -0.90
C ASN A 34 6.54 1.87 0.23
N PRO A 35 7.45 2.83 -0.02
CA PRO A 35 8.38 3.31 1.00
C PRO A 35 7.65 3.90 2.21
N LYS A 36 6.46 4.50 2.01
CA LYS A 36 5.62 5.06 3.08
C LYS A 36 5.09 3.99 4.04
N GLY A 37 4.91 2.76 3.60
CA GLY A 37 4.50 1.66 4.48
C GLY A 37 5.59 1.17 5.43
N ARG A 38 6.85 1.59 5.24
CA ARG A 38 7.95 1.35 6.19
C ARG A 38 8.11 2.48 7.23
N MET A 39 7.52 3.65 6.99
CA MET A 39 7.71 4.83 7.84
C MET A 39 6.97 4.68 9.18
N LYS A 40 7.58 5.24 10.23
CA LYS A 40 6.91 5.36 11.54
C LYS A 40 5.82 6.43 11.45
N ASN A 41 4.78 6.32 12.27
CA ASN A 41 3.66 7.28 12.25
C ASN A 41 4.10 8.73 12.45
N SER A 42 5.14 8.97 13.24
CA SER A 42 5.74 10.29 13.44
C SER A 42 6.31 10.91 12.15
N GLU A 43 6.65 10.10 11.15
CA GLU A 43 7.18 10.53 9.85
C GLU A 43 6.09 10.59 8.76
N LEU A 44 4.94 9.95 9.00
CA LEU A 44 3.77 9.98 8.12
C LEU A 44 2.89 11.21 8.35
N ILE A 45 3.02 11.86 9.51
CA ILE A 45 2.39 13.15 9.80
C ILE A 45 3.29 14.22 9.21
N PRO A 46 2.94 14.84 8.06
CA PRO A 46 3.72 15.97 7.57
C PRO A 46 3.69 17.05 8.64
N ASN A 47 4.87 17.59 8.97
CA ASN A 47 5.07 18.65 9.96
C ASN A 47 3.93 19.69 9.88
N SER A 48 2.93 19.55 10.76
CA SER A 48 1.99 20.62 11.04
C SER A 48 2.75 21.63 11.87
N SER A 49 3.52 22.48 11.18
CA SER A 49 4.05 23.70 11.74
C SER A 49 2.88 24.62 12.05
N GLY A 50 2.52 24.72 13.34
CA GLY A 50 1.83 25.86 13.92
C GLY A 50 0.42 25.58 14.43
N GLY A 51 0.26 25.36 15.74
CA GLY A 51 -1.09 25.31 16.30
C GLY A 51 -1.25 24.89 17.76
N LYS A 52 -0.74 25.70 18.69
CA LYS A 52 -1.21 25.85 20.09
C LYS A 52 -0.93 24.70 21.09
N ARG A 53 -0.02 25.03 22.02
CA ARG A 53 0.02 24.46 23.37
C ARG A 53 -1.37 24.57 24.00
N ALA A 54 -2.00 23.45 24.33
CA ALA A 54 -3.13 23.41 25.25
C ALA A 54 -2.87 22.35 26.32
N LYS A 55 -3.25 22.71 27.54
CA LYS A 55 -2.89 22.15 28.84
C LYS A 55 -3.00 20.64 28.97
N ALA A 56 -2.15 20.13 29.87
CA ALA A 56 -2.22 18.84 30.53
C ALA A 56 -3.67 18.43 30.91
N GLN A 57 -4.12 17.33 30.32
CA GLN A 57 -5.18 16.47 30.84
C GLN A 57 -4.88 15.05 30.37
N ARG A 58 -5.15 14.08 31.24
CA ARG A 58 -4.88 12.65 31.04
C ARG A 58 -5.42 12.19 29.69
N ILE A 59 -4.57 11.72 28.79
CA ILE A 59 -5.02 11.06 27.55
C ILE A 59 -4.54 9.61 27.63
N ALA A 60 -5.53 8.70 27.72
CA ALA A 60 -5.33 7.28 27.52
C ALA A 60 -4.51 7.06 26.24
N PHE A 61 -3.61 6.09 26.23
CA PHE A 61 -2.87 5.73 25.01
C PHE A 61 -3.88 5.42 23.89
N ASP A 62 -4.11 6.39 23.02
CA ASP A 62 -5.17 6.36 22.01
C ASP A 62 -4.62 5.65 20.77
N PHE A 63 -4.59 4.32 20.83
CA PHE A 63 -4.07 3.45 19.78
C PHE A 63 -4.75 3.68 18.42
N ASP A 64 -6.00 4.13 18.42
CA ASP A 64 -6.77 4.40 17.20
C ASP A 64 -6.22 5.58 16.39
N SER A 65 -5.85 6.68 17.07
CA SER A 65 -5.27 7.87 16.41
C SER A 65 -3.93 7.57 15.72
N VAL A 66 -3.18 6.61 16.26
CA VAL A 66 -1.89 6.15 15.74
C VAL A 66 -2.09 5.16 14.59
N GLN A 67 -3.20 4.43 14.56
CA GLN A 67 -3.51 3.47 13.50
C GLN A 67 -4.06 4.16 12.24
N GLU A 68 -4.72 5.32 12.38
CA GLU A 68 -5.35 6.06 11.28
C GLU A 68 -4.39 6.46 10.14
N PRO A 69 -3.18 7.01 10.38
CA PRO A 69 -2.25 7.38 9.31
C PRO A 69 -1.74 6.16 8.53
N LYS A 70 -1.43 5.06 9.22
CA LYS A 70 -1.03 3.79 8.59
C LYS A 70 -2.13 3.19 7.74
N ARG A 71 -3.38 3.28 8.22
CA ARG A 71 -4.54 2.81 7.48
C ARG A 71 -4.73 3.60 6.18
N LYS A 72 -4.63 4.94 6.24
CA LYS A 72 -4.69 5.79 5.03
C LYS A 72 -3.59 5.47 4.00
N VAL A 73 -2.36 5.20 4.47
CA VAL A 73 -1.26 4.76 3.58
C VAL A 73 -1.55 3.40 2.94
N ALA A 74 -2.08 2.45 3.72
CA ALA A 74 -2.46 1.13 3.20
C ALA A 74 -3.60 1.21 2.18
N GLU A 75 -4.63 2.01 2.45
CA GLU A 75 -5.75 2.25 1.54
C GLU A 75 -5.28 2.93 0.25
N SER A 76 -4.43 3.95 0.35
CA SER A 76 -3.84 4.62 -0.81
C SER A 76 -3.01 3.66 -1.66
N PHE A 77 -2.22 2.78 -1.03
CA PHE A 77 -1.41 1.80 -1.73
C PHE A 77 -2.28 0.72 -2.40
N ALA A 78 -3.35 0.27 -1.73
CA ALA A 78 -4.31 -0.66 -2.32
C ALA A 78 -5.01 -0.07 -3.55
N SER A 79 -5.39 1.21 -3.50
CA SER A 79 -5.92 1.92 -4.67
C SER A 79 -4.93 1.97 -5.83
N GLN A 80 -3.65 2.29 -5.57
CA GLN A 80 -2.62 2.29 -6.62
C GLN A 80 -2.48 0.91 -7.29
N ILE A 81 -2.45 -0.16 -6.49
CA ILE A 81 -2.38 -1.54 -7.03
C ILE A 81 -3.62 -1.83 -7.89
N SER A 82 -4.81 -1.44 -7.42
CA SER A 82 -6.06 -1.63 -8.16
C SER A 82 -6.07 -0.90 -9.51
N ASP A 83 -5.52 0.31 -9.56
CA ASP A 83 -5.42 1.10 -10.79
C ASP A 83 -4.48 0.43 -11.78
N VAL A 84 -3.31 -0.06 -11.33
CA VAL A 84 -2.36 -0.79 -12.19
C VAL A 84 -3.01 -2.04 -12.78
N ILE A 85 -3.70 -2.83 -11.96
CA ILE A 85 -4.41 -4.03 -12.43
C ILE A 85 -5.50 -3.65 -13.44
N SER A 86 -6.25 -2.59 -13.16
CA SER A 86 -7.35 -2.15 -14.02
C SER A 86 -6.84 -1.63 -15.37
N GLN A 87 -5.74 -0.90 -15.37
CA GLN A 87 -5.06 -0.46 -16.60
C GLN A 87 -4.50 -1.65 -17.37
N GLY A 88 -3.82 -2.59 -16.68
CA GLY A 88 -3.31 -3.81 -17.30
C GLY A 88 -4.40 -4.62 -18.00
N ARG A 89 -5.60 -4.72 -17.38
CA ARG A 89 -6.77 -5.36 -17.99
C ARG A 89 -7.29 -4.61 -19.22
N LYS A 90 -7.34 -3.28 -19.16
CA LYS A 90 -7.86 -2.44 -20.27
C LYS A 90 -6.91 -2.39 -21.46
N SER A 91 -5.60 -2.36 -21.23
CA SER A 91 -4.61 -2.28 -22.30
C SER A 91 -4.40 -3.60 -23.04
N ASN A 92 -5.13 -4.66 -22.68
CA ASN A 92 -4.95 -6.02 -23.21
C ASN A 92 -3.47 -6.46 -23.24
N ARG A 93 -2.66 -5.90 -22.33
CA ARG A 93 -1.24 -6.26 -22.20
C ARG A 93 -1.09 -7.68 -21.67
N PHE A 94 -2.16 -8.24 -21.11
CA PHE A 94 -2.18 -9.61 -20.64
C PHE A 94 -3.57 -10.23 -20.62
#